data_AF-A0A3C1U3P5-F1
#
_entry.id   AF-A0A3C1U3P5-F1
#
_cell.length_a   1.000
_cell.length_b   1.000
_cell.length_c   1.000
_cell.angle_alpha   90.00
_cell.angle_beta   90.00
_cell.angle_gamma   90.00
#
_symmetry.space_group_name_H-M   'P 1'
#
loop_
_entity.id
_entity.type
_entity.pdbx_description
1 polymer ?
#
loop_
_entity_poly.entity_id
_entity_poly.type
_entity_poly.pdbx_seq_one_letter_code
_entity_poly.pdbx_strand_id
1 'polypeptide(L)' 'DPPADAAARSAYFCSVNRNKRSLAIDITSEDGATILRDLAAHADILVENFKVGGLAKYG' A
#
# COMPACT_ATOMS: atom_id res chain seq x y z
N ASP A 1 0.35 26.11 -18.42
CA ASP A 1 1.06 25.31 -17.41
C ASP A 1 0.45 23.93 -17.27
N PRO A 2 1.25 22.85 -17.30
CA PRO A 2 0.76 21.55 -16.88
C PRO A 2 0.51 21.58 -15.35
N PRO A 3 -0.50 20.85 -14.85
CA PRO A 3 -0.73 20.77 -13.41
C PRO A 3 0.51 20.19 -12.70
N ALA A 4 0.91 20.82 -11.59
CA ALA A 4 2.13 20.52 -10.82
C ALA A 4 2.28 19.03 -10.41
N ASP A 5 1.16 18.32 -10.37
CA ASP A 5 1.04 16.88 -10.15
C ASP A 5 1.81 16.02 -11.17
N ALA A 6 1.69 16.32 -12.46
CA ALA A 6 2.14 15.41 -13.51
C ALA A 6 3.68 15.35 -13.62
N ALA A 7 4.38 16.39 -13.16
CA ALA A 7 5.83 16.48 -13.17
C ALA A 7 6.50 15.97 -11.88
N ALA A 8 5.74 15.76 -10.80
CA ALA A 8 6.29 15.44 -9.46
C ALA A 8 6.31 13.94 -9.13
N ARG A 9 5.73 13.08 -9.96
CA ARG A 9 5.66 11.64 -9.71
C ARG A 9 6.82 10.90 -10.38
N SER A 10 7.44 9.99 -9.66
CA SER A 10 8.49 9.11 -10.21
C SER A 10 8.00 8.37 -11.44
N ALA A 11 8.79 8.40 -12.52
CA ALA A 11 8.50 7.67 -13.75
C ALA A 11 8.28 6.16 -13.49
N TYR A 12 9.08 5.59 -12.58
CA TYR A 12 8.94 4.19 -12.16
C TYR A 12 7.62 3.95 -11.41
N PHE A 13 7.26 4.83 -10.47
CA PHE A 13 6.01 4.69 -9.73
C PHE A 13 4.79 4.74 -10.67
N CYS A 14 4.79 5.68 -11.61
CA CYS A 14 3.73 5.84 -12.61
C CYS A 14 3.62 4.64 -13.56
N SER A 15 4.73 3.97 -13.90
CA SER A 15 4.71 2.82 -14.81
C SER A 15 4.16 1.56 -14.15
N VAL A 16 4.41 1.34 -12.86
CA VAL A 16 4.05 0.08 -12.16
C VAL A 16 2.82 0.16 -11.24
N ASN A 17 2.20 1.34 -11.07
CA ASN A 17 1.03 1.53 -10.19
C ASN A 17 -0.21 2.12 -10.89
N ARG A 18 -0.24 2.14 -12.22
CA ARG A 18 -1.45 2.51 -12.97
C ARG A 18 -2.61 1.58 -12.57
N ASN A 19 -3.82 2.13 -12.48
CA ASN A 19 -5.07 1.45 -12.10
C ASN A 19 -5.13 0.94 -10.64
N LYS A 20 -4.15 1.25 -9.79
CA LYS A 20 -4.23 0.97 -8.35
C LYS A 20 -4.84 2.15 -7.60
N ARG A 21 -5.65 1.85 -6.59
CA ARG A 21 -6.08 2.82 -5.55
C ARG A 21 -5.09 2.75 -4.40
N SER A 22 -4.86 3.87 -3.71
CA SER A 22 -3.88 3.96 -2.62
C SER A 22 -4.53 4.46 -1.33
N LEU A 23 -4.18 3.84 -0.21
CA LEU A 23 -4.51 4.26 1.15
C LEU A 23 -3.24 4.12 1.98
N ALA A 24 -2.82 5.21 2.65
CA ALA A 24 -1.69 5.17 3.57
C ALA A 24 -2.17 4.72 4.95
N ILE A 25 -1.53 3.69 5.50
CA ILE A 25 -1.88 3.09 6.80
C ILE A 25 -0.58 2.89 7.60
N ASP A 26 -0.59 3.29 8.86
CA ASP A 26 0.45 2.88 9.82
C ASP A 26 0.07 1.54 10.46
N ILE A 27 0.61 0.46 9.91
CA ILE A 27 0.33 -0.92 10.35
C ILE A 27 1.01 -1.28 11.69
N THR A 28 1.79 -0.37 12.27
CA THR A 28 2.40 -0.56 13.59
C THR A 28 1.46 -0.15 14.73
N SER A 29 0.40 0.58 14.41
CA SER A 29 -0.67 0.94 15.33
C SER A 29 -1.78 -0.13 15.38
N GLU A 30 -2.47 -0.26 16.52
CA GLU A 30 -3.59 -1.19 16.68
C GLU A 30 -4.75 -0.89 15.70
N ASP A 31 -5.06 0.39 15.52
CA ASP A 31 -6.10 0.85 14.59
C ASP A 31 -5.71 0.55 13.13
N GLY A 32 -4.48 0.85 12.73
CA GLY A 32 -3.99 0.57 11.38
C GLY A 32 -3.93 -0.92 11.08
N ALA A 33 -3.51 -1.74 12.04
CA ALA A 33 -3.56 -3.20 11.92
C ALA A 33 -5.00 -3.71 11.76
N THR A 34 -5.97 -3.10 12.44
CA THR A 34 -7.39 -3.45 12.30
C THR A 34 -7.92 -3.11 10.92
N ILE A 35 -7.64 -1.90 10.40
CA ILE A 35 -8.02 -1.50 9.04
C ILE A 35 -7.43 -2.47 8.00
N LEU A 36 -6.15 -2.85 8.14
CA LEU A 36 -5.51 -3.79 7.22
C LEU A 36 -6.19 -5.17 7.26
N ARG A 37 -6.49 -5.69 8.46
CA ARG A 37 -7.19 -6.98 8.62
C ARG A 37 -8.59 -6.96 8.01
N ASP A 38 -9.33 -5.87 8.18
CA ASP A 38 -10.66 -5.71 7.58
C ASP A 38 -10.59 -5.66 6.05
N LEU A 39 -9.59 -4.96 5.48
CA LEU A 39 -9.37 -4.96 4.03
C LEU A 39 -8.98 -6.36 3.52
N ALA A 40 -8.09 -7.06 4.24
CA ALA A 40 -7.64 -8.40 3.88
C ALA A 40 -8.77 -9.43 3.92
N ALA A 41 -9.71 -9.31 4.86
CA ALA A 41 -10.89 -10.19 4.95
C ALA A 41 -11.78 -10.15 3.70
N HIS A 42 -11.73 -9.06 2.92
CA HIS A 42 -12.48 -8.90 1.67
C HIS A 42 -11.61 -9.07 0.42
N ALA A 43 -10.31 -9.33 0.57
CA ALA A 43 -9.38 -9.45 -0.55
C ALA A 43 -9.28 -10.90 -1.03
N ASP A 44 -9.35 -11.11 -2.34
CA ASP A 44 -9.07 -12.43 -2.93
C ASP A 44 -7.57 -12.78 -2.87
N ILE A 45 -6.71 -11.77 -2.98
CA ILE A 45 -5.26 -11.92 -3.09
C ILE A 45 -4.56 -10.85 -2.24
N LEU A 46 -3.63 -11.31 -1.39
CA LEU A 46 -2.66 -10.45 -0.70
C LEU A 46 -1.29 -10.60 -1.35
N VAL A 47 -0.67 -9.48 -1.70
CA VAL A 47 0.71 -9.43 -2.23
C VAL A 47 1.57 -8.62 -1.27
N GLU A 48 2.66 -9.22 -0.78
CA GLU A 48 3.63 -8.58 0.10
C GLU A 48 5.06 -8.85 -0.39
N ASN A 49 5.98 -7.91 -0.14
CA ASN A 49 7.39 -8.03 -0.49
C ASN A 49 8.33 -7.59 0.65
N PHE A 50 7.87 -7.71 1.89
CA PHE A 50 8.73 -7.50 3.05
C PHE A 50 9.83 -8.58 3.10
N LYS A 51 10.86 -8.34 3.91
CA LYS A 51 11.85 -9.40 4.19
C LYS A 51 11.13 -10.61 4.78
N VAL A 52 11.69 -11.81 4.59
CA VAL A 52 11.14 -13.05 5.16
C VAL A 52 10.85 -12.89 6.65
N GLY A 53 9.61 -13.18 7.05
CA GLY A 53 9.13 -13.01 8.43
C GLY A 53 8.92 -11.55 8.86
N GLY A 54 9.00 -10.59 7.95
CA GLY A 54 8.81 -9.16 8.21
C GLY A 54 7.36 -8.83 8.52
N LEU A 55 6.42 -9.30 7.69
CA LEU A 55 5.00 -9.05 7.89
C LEU A 55 4.46 -9.71 9.17
N ALA A 56 4.91 -10.94 9.47
CA ALA A 56 4.47 -11.72 10.64
C ALA A 56 4.73 -11.05 12.00
N LYS A 57 5.57 -10.00 12.05
CA LYS A 57 5.81 -9.22 13.28
C LYS A 57 4.63 -8.30 13.62
N TYR A 58 3.71 -8.08 12.69
CA TYR A 58 2.58 -7.16 12.81
C TYR A 58 1.25 -7.90 13.05
N GLY A 59 1.31 -9.21 13.34
CA GLY A 59 0.16 -10.11 13.46
C GLY A 59 -0.07 -10.90 12.19
#